data_AF-A0A936NH68-F1
#
_entry.id   AF-A0A936NH68-F1
#
_cell.length_a   1.000
_cell.length_b   1.000
_cell.length_c   1.000
_cell.angle_alpha   90.00
_cell.angle_beta   90.00
_cell.angle_gamma   90.00
#
_symmetry.space_group_name_H-M   'P 1'
#
loop_
_entity.id
_entity.type
_entity.pdbx_description
1 polymer ?
#
loop_
_entity_poly.entity_id
_entity_poly.type
_entity_poly.pdbx_seq_one_letter_code
_entity_poly.pdbx_strand_id
1 'polypeptide(L)'
;MDTTAHAVTSRIVWCRRQRANARTTAELEAWLAEEDGLRDAVLHRDHVNKYRLRSSELFERYLLGFQDARALLRAARASRLGHAFRNTRYCQISSERIAMARALPDSADHLTYDSILSG
;
A
#
# COMPACT_ATOMS: atom_id res chain seq x y z
N MET A 1 10.37 1.55 4.67
CA MET A 1 10.15 0.29 3.92
C MET A 1 8.67 0.20 3.57
N ASP A 2 8.35 -0.12 2.32
CA ASP A 2 6.99 -0.18 1.77
C ASP A 2 6.23 -1.39 2.37
N THR A 3 5.21 -1.15 3.20
CA THR A 3 4.49 -2.18 4.00
C THR A 3 3.89 -3.33 3.17
N THR A 4 3.73 -3.10 1.88
CA THR A 4 3.14 -4.02 0.90
C THR A 4 4.17 -4.90 0.19
N ALA A 5 5.39 -4.40 -0.04
CA ALA A 5 6.52 -5.27 -0.38
C ALA A 5 6.78 -6.27 0.77
N HIS A 6 6.53 -5.83 2.01
CA HIS A 6 6.54 -6.70 3.19
C HIS A 6 5.42 -7.75 3.15
N ALA A 7 4.19 -7.41 2.75
CA ALA A 7 3.10 -8.37 2.63
C ALA A 7 3.38 -9.50 1.63
N VAL A 8 3.86 -9.18 0.42
CA VAL A 8 4.23 -10.21 -0.58
C VAL A 8 5.40 -11.06 -0.08
N THR A 9 6.40 -10.43 0.55
CA THR A 9 7.55 -11.14 1.15
C THR A 9 7.09 -12.12 2.25
N SER A 10 6.17 -11.70 3.11
CA SER A 10 5.58 -12.56 4.14
C SER A 10 4.86 -13.76 3.54
N ARG A 11 4.15 -13.57 2.43
CA ARG A 11 3.50 -14.67 1.70
C ARG A 11 4.50 -15.65 1.10
N ILE A 12 5.60 -15.14 0.51
CA ILE A 12 6.70 -15.98 0.01
C ILE A 12 7.35 -16.78 1.15
N VAL A 13 7.64 -16.13 2.28
CA VAL A 13 8.20 -16.81 3.46
C VAL A 13 7.26 -17.89 3.97
N TRP A 14 5.95 -17.61 4.00
CA TRP A 14 4.96 -18.60 4.38
C TRP A 14 4.95 -19.80 3.41
N CYS A 15 5.00 -19.58 2.10
CA CYS A 15 5.06 -20.67 1.11
C CYS A 15 6.29 -21.56 1.34
N ARG A 16 7.45 -20.96 1.64
CA ARG A 16 8.67 -21.72 1.97
C ARG A 16 8.52 -22.56 3.23
N ARG A 17 7.84 -22.05 4.26
CA ARG A 17 7.55 -22.80 5.48
C ARG A 17 6.61 -23.97 5.20
N GLN A 18 5.57 -23.75 4.39
CA GLN A 18 4.67 -24.85 4.00
C GLN A 18 5.39 -25.91 3.19
N ARG A 19 6.23 -25.49 2.23
CA ARG A 19 7.08 -26.40 1.45
C ARG A 19 8.00 -27.25 2.32
N ALA A 20 8.61 -26.66 3.35
CA ALA A 20 9.47 -27.40 4.29
C ALA A 20 8.72 -28.46 5.11
N ASN A 21 7.39 -28.32 5.24
CA ASN A 21 6.53 -29.25 5.97
C ASN A 21 5.68 -30.15 5.03
N ALA A 22 5.87 -30.05 3.71
CA ALA A 22 5.14 -30.85 2.73
C ALA A 22 5.49 -32.33 2.90
N ARG A 23 4.47 -33.19 2.94
CA ARG A 23 4.62 -34.63 3.15
C ARG A 23 4.65 -35.40 1.84
N THR A 24 4.15 -34.78 0.77
CA THR A 24 4.09 -35.36 -0.57
C THR A 24 4.78 -34.47 -1.60
N THR A 25 5.17 -35.07 -2.72
CA THR A 25 5.70 -34.34 -3.89
C THR A 25 4.65 -33.40 -4.47
N ALA A 26 3.38 -33.80 -4.52
CA ALA A 26 2.29 -32.95 -5.01
C ALA A 26 2.13 -31.68 -4.15
N GLU A 27 2.14 -31.80 -2.83
CA GLU A 27 2.11 -30.64 -1.92
C GLU A 27 3.34 -29.74 -2.12
N LEU A 28 4.53 -30.32 -2.25
CA LEU A 28 5.77 -29.59 -2.51
C LEU A 28 5.66 -28.75 -3.79
N GLU A 29 5.21 -29.38 -4.89
CA GLU A 29 5.03 -28.73 -6.19
C GLU A 29 3.94 -27.66 -6.15
N ALA A 30 2.84 -27.88 -5.42
CA ALA A 30 1.79 -26.89 -5.23
C ALA A 30 2.32 -25.62 -4.53
N TRP A 31 3.11 -25.77 -3.46
CA TRP A 31 3.72 -24.64 -2.77
C TRP A 31 4.80 -23.94 -3.59
N LEU A 32 5.54 -24.69 -4.41
CA LEU A 32 6.48 -24.12 -5.38
C LEU A 32 5.76 -23.30 -6.44
N ALA A 33 4.65 -23.80 -6.98
CA ALA A 33 3.83 -23.10 -7.96
C ALA A 33 3.31 -21.76 -7.40
N GLU A 34 2.80 -21.77 -6.18
CA GLU A 34 2.34 -20.55 -5.51
C GLU A 34 3.49 -19.56 -5.24
N GLU A 35 4.65 -20.03 -4.77
CA GLU A 35 5.85 -19.18 -4.60
C GLU A 35 6.30 -18.57 -5.94
N ASP A 36 6.31 -19.34 -7.02
CA ASP A 36 6.66 -18.88 -8.37
C ASP A 36 5.70 -17.77 -8.84
N GLY A 37 4.39 -17.95 -8.65
CA GLY A 37 3.39 -16.94 -8.97
C GLY A 37 3.62 -15.62 -8.23
N LEU A 38 3.90 -15.69 -6.92
CA LEU A 38 4.22 -14.50 -6.11
C LEU A 38 5.48 -13.78 -6.63
N ARG A 39 6.54 -14.54 -6.95
CA ARG A 39 7.81 -13.97 -7.45
C ARG A 39 7.69 -13.37 -8.83
N ASP A 40 6.98 -14.04 -9.73
CA ASP A 40 6.75 -13.58 -11.09
C ASP A 40 5.99 -12.25 -11.11
N ALA A 41 4.96 -12.11 -10.27
CA ALA A 41 4.22 -10.87 -10.15
C ALA A 41 5.10 -9.70 -9.69
N VAL A 42 6.03 -9.93 -8.75
CA VAL A 42 7.00 -8.93 -8.29
C VAL A 42 8.02 -8.58 -9.35
N LEU A 43 8.49 -9.58 -10.11
CA LEU A 43 9.51 -9.41 -11.16
C LEU A 43 8.93 -9.01 -12.51
N HIS A 44 7.62 -8.78 -12.60
CA HIS A 44 6.90 -8.50 -13.85
C HIS A 44 7.13 -9.56 -14.94
N ARG A 45 7.21 -10.83 -14.53
CA ARG A 45 7.30 -12.00 -15.43
C ARG A 45 5.94 -12.69 -15.48
N ASP A 46 5.67 -13.41 -16.57
CA ASP A 46 4.44 -14.19 -16.72
C ASP A 46 4.80 -15.58 -17.26
N HIS A 47 4.57 -16.59 -16.42
CA HIS A 47 4.74 -18.01 -16.77
C HIS A 47 3.41 -18.77 -16.75
N VAL A 48 2.27 -18.08 -16.94
CA VAL A 48 0.93 -18.70 -17.04
C VAL A 48 0.92 -19.84 -18.06
N ASN A 49 1.55 -19.67 -19.22
CA ASN A 49 1.59 -20.71 -20.26
C ASN A 49 2.37 -21.97 -19.82
N LYS A 50 3.44 -21.82 -19.03
CA LYS A 50 4.19 -22.95 -18.47
C LYS A 50 3.31 -23.77 -17.54
N TYR A 51 2.55 -23.10 -16.67
CA TYR A 51 1.69 -23.77 -15.69
C TYR A 51 0.37 -24.28 -16.28
N ARG A 52 -0.16 -23.66 -17.34
CA ARG A 52 -1.37 -24.11 -18.05
C ARG A 52 -1.22 -25.51 -18.65
N LEU A 53 0.01 -25.90 -19.00
CA LEU A 53 0.33 -27.25 -19.52
C LEU A 53 0.59 -28.28 -18.41
N ARG A 54 0.52 -27.89 -17.14
CA ARG A 54 0.64 -28.79 -15.98
C ARG A 54 -0.76 -29.24 -15.51
N SER A 55 -0.82 -29.93 -14.37
CA SER A 55 -2.10 -30.29 -13.75
C SER A 55 -2.90 -29.04 -13.35
N SER A 56 -4.23 -29.16 -13.30
CA SER A 56 -5.12 -28.06 -12.89
C SER A 56 -4.72 -27.50 -11.53
N GLU A 57 -4.39 -28.37 -10.58
CA GLU A 57 -3.99 -27.98 -9.23
C GLU A 57 -2.75 -27.07 -9.23
N LEU A 58 -1.70 -27.42 -9.99
CA LEU A 58 -0.50 -26.58 -10.07
C LEU A 58 -0.77 -25.26 -10.77
N PHE A 59 -1.64 -25.27 -11.79
CA PHE A 59 -2.04 -24.06 -12.48
C PHE A 59 -2.81 -23.10 -11.57
N GLU A 60 -3.77 -23.62 -10.80
CA GLU A 60 -4.57 -22.86 -9.84
C GLU A 60 -3.68 -22.28 -8.73
N ARG A 61 -2.74 -23.07 -8.20
CA ARG A 61 -1.78 -22.61 -7.19
C ARG A 61 -0.88 -21.49 -7.69
N TYR A 62 -0.37 -21.64 -8.91
CA TYR A 62 0.40 -20.57 -9.55
C TYR A 62 -0.42 -19.28 -9.69
N LEU A 63 -1.64 -19.39 -10.22
CA LEU A 63 -2.53 -18.24 -10.41
C LEU A 63 -2.89 -17.57 -9.08
N LEU A 64 -3.13 -18.36 -8.02
CA LEU A 64 -3.40 -17.85 -6.69
C LEU A 64 -2.26 -16.93 -6.22
N GLY A 65 -1.02 -17.42 -6.26
CA GLY A 65 0.15 -16.61 -5.89
C GLY A 65 0.32 -15.38 -6.77
N PHE A 66 0.15 -15.53 -8.09
CA PHE A 66 0.31 -14.43 -9.03
C PHE A 66 -0.72 -13.31 -8.85
N GLN A 67 -1.99 -13.67 -8.66
CA GLN A 67 -3.07 -12.71 -8.48
C GLN A 67 -3.01 -12.04 -7.11
N ASP A 68 -2.67 -12.78 -6.06
CA ASP A 68 -2.53 -12.26 -4.69
C ASP A 68 -1.42 -11.18 -4.62
N ALA A 69 -0.23 -11.48 -5.17
CA ALA A 69 0.84 -10.49 -5.26
C ALA A 69 0.43 -9.25 -6.09
N ARG A 70 -0.24 -9.43 -7.23
CA ARG A 70 -0.72 -8.28 -8.03
C ARG A 70 -1.76 -7.45 -7.27
N ALA A 71 -2.64 -8.06 -6.49
CA ALA A 71 -3.61 -7.36 -5.67
C ALA A 71 -2.90 -6.52 -4.60
N LEU A 72 -1.94 -7.11 -3.88
CA LEU A 72 -1.14 -6.43 -2.86
C LEU A 72 -0.33 -5.25 -3.43
N LEU A 73 0.30 -5.43 -4.59
CA LEU A 73 1.06 -4.37 -5.27
C LEU A 73 0.15 -3.23 -5.77
N ARG A 74 -1.06 -3.53 -6.24
CA ARG A 74 -2.04 -2.50 -6.62
C ARG A 74 -2.54 -1.73 -5.40
N ALA A 75 -2.87 -2.43 -4.32
CA ALA A 75 -3.27 -1.81 -3.06
C ALA A 75 -2.17 -0.87 -2.53
N ALA A 76 -0.91 -1.28 -2.60
CA ALA A 76 0.24 -0.44 -2.27
C ALA A 76 0.26 0.89 -3.03
N ARG A 77 0.11 0.79 -4.35
CA ARG A 77 0.13 1.95 -5.24
C ARG A 77 -1.03 2.88 -4.92
N ALA A 78 -2.23 2.34 -4.72
CA ALA A 78 -3.41 3.12 -4.35
C ALA A 78 -3.22 3.85 -3.02
N SER A 79 -2.67 3.17 -2.00
CA SER A 79 -2.38 3.79 -0.70
C SER A 79 -1.37 4.93 -0.83
N ARG A 80 -0.28 4.75 -1.58
CA ARG A 80 0.71 5.82 -1.80
C ARG A 80 0.10 7.04 -2.50
N LEU A 81 -0.72 6.82 -3.52
CA LEU A 81 -1.41 7.92 -4.22
C LEU A 81 -2.40 8.64 -3.30
N GLY A 82 -3.15 7.89 -2.47
CA GLY A 82 -4.03 8.48 -1.46
C GLY A 82 -3.30 9.31 -0.41
N HIS A 83 -2.12 8.86 0.04
CA HIS A 83 -1.27 9.65 0.94
C HIS A 83 -0.71 10.91 0.26
N ALA A 84 -0.24 10.80 -0.98
CA ALA A 84 0.25 11.96 -1.73
C ALA A 84 -0.86 13.01 -1.93
N PHE A 85 -2.07 12.57 -2.32
CA PHE A 85 -3.21 13.47 -2.51
C PHE A 85 -3.63 14.18 -1.22
N ARG A 86 -3.65 13.46 -0.09
CA ARG A 86 -3.94 14.06 1.23
C ARG A 86 -2.88 15.09 1.64
N ASN A 87 -1.60 14.79 1.43
CA ASN A 87 -0.52 15.73 1.75
C ASN A 87 -0.57 17.00 0.90
N THR A 88 -0.82 16.89 -0.41
CA THR A 88 -0.97 18.06 -1.29
C THR A 88 -2.13 18.95 -0.83
N ARG A 89 -3.27 18.34 -0.49
CA ARG A 89 -4.43 19.09 -0.02
C ARG A 89 -4.16 19.79 1.33
N TYR A 90 -3.45 19.14 2.23
CA TYR A 90 -3.07 19.73 3.51
C TYR A 90 -2.11 20.92 3.33
N CYS A 91 -1.11 20.79 2.45
CA CYS A 91 -0.23 21.90 2.08
C CYS A 91 -1.03 23.08 1.49
N GLN A 92 -1.95 22.83 0.57
CA GLN A 92 -2.79 23.89 -0.04
C GLN A 92 -3.65 24.62 1.00
N ILE A 93 -4.34 23.88 1.87
CA ILE A 93 -5.15 24.48 2.96
C ILE A 93 -4.26 25.30 3.91
N SER A 94 -3.07 24.80 4.24
CA SER A 94 -2.16 25.53 5.13
C SER A 94 -1.63 26.83 4.50
N SER A 95 -1.31 26.82 3.20
CA SER A 95 -0.85 28.02 2.48
C SER A 95 -1.95 29.05 2.32
N GLU A 96 -3.19 28.62 2.08
CA GLU A 96 -4.36 29.50 2.02
C GLU A 96 -4.61 30.18 3.38
N ARG A 97 -4.54 29.42 4.48
CA ARG A 97 -4.68 29.98 5.84
C ARG A 97 -3.56 30.97 6.18
N ILE A 98 -2.32 30.70 5.79
CA ILE A 98 -1.20 31.64 5.98
C ILE A 98 -1.39 32.90 5.13
N ALA A 99 -1.84 32.77 3.88
CA ALA A 99 -2.12 33.91 3.01
C ALA A 99 -3.28 34.77 3.57
N MET A 100 -4.35 34.16 4.07
CA MET A 100 -5.45 34.88 4.73
C MET A 100 -5.02 35.59 6.01
N ALA A 101 -4.17 34.95 6.83
CA ALA A 101 -3.63 35.57 8.05
C ALA A 101 -2.74 36.80 7.76
N ARG A 102 -2.09 36.85 6.59
CA ARG A 102 -1.31 38.01 6.12
C ARG A 102 -2.14 39.09 5.43
N ALA A 103 -3.37 38.76 5.02
CA ALA A 103 -4.28 39.67 4.34
C ALA A 103 -5.25 40.38 5.31
N LEU A 104 -5.20 40.07 6.61
CA LEU A 104 -5.89 40.86 7.63
C LEU A 104 -5.26 42.26 7.69
N PRO A 105 -6.03 43.33 7.42
CA PRO A 105 -5.53 44.68 7.66
C PRO A 105 -5.28 44.83 9.16
N ASP A 106 -4.12 45.37 9.47
CA ASP A 106 -3.65 45.69 10.82
C ASP A 106 -4.46 46.86 11.38
N SER A 107 -5.78 46.69 11.55
CA SER A 107 -6.63 47.69 12.22
C SER A 107 -6.61 47.40 13.72
N ALA A 108 -5.47 47.69 14.34
CA ALA A 108 -5.39 47.88 15.77
C ALA A 108 -6.02 49.25 16.11
N ASP A 109 -7.34 49.31 16.15
CA ASP A 109 -8.03 50.39 16.84
C ASP A 109 -7.79 50.21 18.35
N HIS A 110 -6.83 50.97 18.87
CA HIS A 110 -6.68 51.24 20.29
C HIS A 110 -7.95 51.90 20.81
N LEU A 111 -8.86 51.11 21.41
CA LEU A 111 -9.86 51.64 22.32
C LEU A 111 -9.40 51.39 23.75
N THR A 112 -8.98 52.48 24.38
CA THR A 112 -8.69 52.64 25.81
C THR A 112 -9.82 52.08 26.66
N TYR A 113 -9.51 51.05 27.44
CA TYR A 113 -10.36 50.52 28.49
C TYR A 113 -10.20 51.40 29.73
N ASP A 114 -10.79 52.59 29.72
CA ASP A 114 -10.93 53.42 30.92
C ASP A 114 -12.14 54.32 30.77
N SER A 115 -13.29 53.83 31.23
CA SER A 115 -14.41 54.59 31.81
C SER A 115 -15.62 53.66 31.90
N ILE A 116 -15.81 53.04 33.06
CA ILE A 116 -17.08 52.79 33.77
C ILE A 116 -16.68 51.91 34.97
N LEU A 117 -16.42 52.55 36.11
CA LEU A 117 -16.72 52.09 37.49
C LEU A 117 -15.98 53.00 38.50
N SER A 118 -16.60 54.15 38.77
CA SER A 118 -16.50 55.03 39.96
C SER A 118 -16.91 56.41 39.45
N GLY A 119 -17.97 57.08 39.90
CA GLY A 119 -18.82 56.99 41.07
C GLY A 119 -19.45 58.37 41.19
#